data_AF-A0A160F8W5-F1
#
_entry.id   AF-A0A160F8W5-F1
#
_cell.length_a   1.000
_cell.length_b   1.000
_cell.length_c   1.000
_cell.angle_alpha   90.00
_cell.angle_beta   90.00
_cell.angle_gamma   90.00
#
_symmetry.space_group_name_H-M   'P 1'
#
loop_
_entity.id
_entity.type
_entity.pdbx_description
1 polymer ?
#
loop_
_entity_poly.entity_id
_entity_poly.type
_entity_poly.pdbx_seq_one_letter_code
_entity_poly.pdbx_strand_id
1 'polypeptide(L)' 'MDKNKKGGEDLKRQQEPPTVAPGIDDDEELRQKASKEEIARGDYTKVVTLALDEVDSSS' A
#
# COMPACT_ATOMS: atom_id res chain seq x y z
N MET A 1 36.07 -14.02 -39.26
CA MET A 1 34.83 -13.22 -39.05
C MET A 1 34.04 -13.93 -37.96
N ASP A 2 34.45 -13.87 -36.70
CA ASP A 2 34.28 -12.78 -35.73
C ASP A 2 32.82 -12.44 -35.38
N LYS A 3 32.48 -12.86 -34.15
CA LYS A 3 31.81 -12.10 -33.08
C LYS A 3 30.27 -12.03 -33.07
N ASN A 4 29.74 -12.76 -32.08
CA ASN A 4 29.05 -12.22 -30.89
C ASN A 4 27.55 -12.48 -30.74
N LYS A 5 27.28 -13.40 -29.79
CA LYS A 5 26.26 -13.34 -28.75
C LYS A 5 25.97 -11.91 -28.28
N LYS A 6 24.79 -11.36 -28.58
CA LYS A 6 24.07 -10.31 -27.83
C LYS A 6 22.58 -10.56 -28.09
N GLY A 7 21.78 -10.99 -27.12
CA GLY A 7 21.49 -10.23 -25.91
C GLY A 7 20.49 -9.16 -26.30
N GLY A 8 19.20 -9.45 -26.11
CA GLY A 8 18.09 -8.58 -26.49
C GLY A 8 16.82 -9.05 -25.82
N GLU A 9 16.90 -9.31 -24.52
CA GLU A 9 15.74 -9.31 -23.62
C GLU A 9 15.22 -7.88 -23.56
N ASP A 10 14.66 -7.41 -24.68
CA ASP A 10 13.88 -6.20 -24.71
C ASP A 10 12.46 -6.56 -24.25
N LEU A 11 12.36 -7.11 -23.04
CA LEU A 11 11.27 -6.70 -22.17
C LEU A 11 11.43 -5.19 -22.06
N LYS A 12 10.82 -4.47 -23.01
CA LYS A 12 10.41 -3.09 -22.83
C LYS A 12 9.66 -3.10 -21.51
N ARG A 13 10.38 -2.78 -20.44
CA ARG A 13 9.85 -2.21 -19.22
C ARG A 13 9.12 -0.98 -19.71
N GLN A 14 7.88 -1.16 -20.12
CA GLN A 14 6.89 -0.11 -20.08
C GLN A 14 6.90 0.25 -18.60
N GLN A 15 7.66 1.29 -18.27
CA GLN A 15 7.64 1.84 -16.93
C GLN A 15 6.21 2.33 -16.81
N GLU A 16 5.39 1.59 -16.06
CA GLU A 16 4.06 2.06 -15.76
C GLU A 16 4.20 3.46 -15.18
N PRO A 17 3.33 4.39 -15.58
CA PRO A 17 3.36 5.72 -14.99
C PRO A 17 3.32 5.57 -13.47
N PRO A 18 4.01 6.45 -12.72
CA PRO A 18 3.99 6.40 -11.27
C PRO A 18 2.53 6.40 -10.80
N THR A 19 2.19 5.39 -10.00
CA THR A 19 0.86 5.23 -9.40
C THR A 19 1.00 5.21 -7.89
N VAL A 20 -0.09 5.49 -7.19
CA VAL A 20 -0.13 5.41 -5.73
C VAL A 20 0.03 3.94 -5.33
N ALA A 21 0.92 3.67 -4.37
CA ALA A 21 1.08 2.31 -3.88
C ALA A 21 -0.24 1.85 -3.21
N PRO A 22 -0.70 0.61 -3.45
CA PRO A 22 -1.84 0.05 -2.72
C PRO A 22 -1.61 0.19 -1.22
N GLY A 23 -2.62 0.57 -0.43
CA GLY A 23 -2.44 0.79 1.00
C GLY A 23 -2.24 2.25 1.42
N ILE A 24 -1.85 3.15 0.50
CA ILE A 24 -1.50 4.54 0.86
C ILE A 24 -2.75 5.42 1.09
N ASP A 25 -3.86 5.13 0.41
CA ASP A 25 -5.09 5.95 0.46
C ASP A 25 -6.31 5.10 0.85
N ASP A 26 -6.10 4.14 1.73
CA ASP A 26 -7.08 3.12 2.11
C ASP A 26 -7.86 3.51 3.38
N ASP A 27 -7.75 4.77 3.80
CA ASP A 27 -8.25 5.27 5.08
C ASP A 27 -9.78 5.14 5.17
N GLU A 28 -10.49 5.34 4.06
CA GLU A 28 -11.95 5.15 3.98
C GLU A 28 -12.33 3.67 4.13
N GLU A 29 -11.59 2.76 3.50
CA GLU A 29 -11.83 1.31 3.58
C GLU A 29 -11.54 0.76 4.98
N LEU A 30 -10.42 1.14 5.58
CA LEU A 30 -10.00 0.66 6.90
C LEU A 30 -10.89 1.16 8.05
N ARG A 31 -11.60 2.27 7.85
CA ARG A 31 -12.53 2.84 8.85
C ARG A 31 -13.92 2.20 8.80
N GLN A 32 -14.19 1.33 7.85
CA GLN A 32 -15.47 0.64 7.78
C GLN A 32 -15.69 -0.22 9.02
N LYS A 33 -16.88 -0.09 9.60
CA LYS A 33 -17.25 -0.88 10.79
C LYS A 33 -17.82 -2.22 10.35
N ALA A 34 -17.30 -3.30 10.92
CA ALA A 34 -17.92 -4.61 10.81
C ALA A 34 -19.32 -4.61 11.43
N SER A 35 -20.25 -5.34 10.81
CA SER A 35 -21.57 -5.64 11.34
C SER A 35 -21.48 -6.54 12.58
N LYS A 36 -22.59 -6.65 13.31
CA LYS A 36 -22.65 -7.52 14.50
C LYS A 36 -22.45 -8.99 14.14
N GLU A 37 -23.02 -9.40 13.00
CA GLU A 37 -22.95 -10.76 12.49
C GLU A 37 -21.51 -11.12 12.08
N GLU A 38 -20.79 -10.21 11.43
CA GLU A 38 -19.37 -10.38 11.07
C GLU A 38 -18.50 -10.50 12.33
N ILE A 39 -18.73 -9.63 13.33
CA ILE A 39 -18.03 -9.71 14.61
C ILE A 39 -18.30 -11.05 15.30
N ALA A 40 -19.55 -11.52 15.30
CA ALA A 40 -19.93 -12.80 15.90
C ALA A 40 -19.29 -14.01 15.21
N ARG A 41 -19.07 -13.93 13.89
CA ARG A 41 -18.37 -14.97 13.12
C ARG A 41 -16.84 -14.85 13.16
N GLY A 42 -16.31 -13.72 13.62
CA GLY A 42 -14.87 -13.43 13.60
C GLY A 42 -14.38 -12.87 12.27
N ASP A 43 -15.29 -12.48 11.37
CA ASP A 43 -15.01 -11.94 10.04
C ASP A 43 -14.68 -10.44 10.12
N TYR A 44 -13.68 -10.06 10.92
CA TYR A 44 -13.27 -8.66 11.04
C TYR A 44 -11.77 -8.54 11.34
N THR A 45 -11.21 -7.38 10.96
CA THR A 45 -9.84 -7.01 11.31
C THR A 45 -9.86 -5.83 12.26
N LYS A 46 -9.11 -5.92 13.36
CA LYS A 46 -8.96 -4.80 14.30
C LYS A 46 -7.95 -3.80 13.77
N VAL A 47 -8.40 -2.58 13.49
CA VAL A 47 -7.56 -1.45 13.07
C VAL A 47 -7.28 -0.55 14.28
N VAL A 48 -6.04 -0.05 14.39
CA VAL A 48 -5.62 0.90 15.43
C VAL A 48 -4.95 2.09 14.74
N THR A 49 -5.44 3.30 15.02
CA THR A 49 -4.83 4.54 14.54
C THR A 49 -3.94 5.12 15.63
N LEU A 50 -2.65 5.32 15.33
CA LEU A 50 -1.74 6.08 16.17
C LEU A 50 -1.81 7.55 15.75
N ALA A 51 -2.19 8.43 16.67
CA ALA A 51 -2.11 9.88 16.49
C ALA A 51 -1.10 10.43 17.50
N LEU A 52 -0.09 11.16 17.01
CA LEU A 52 0.89 11.86 17.82
C LEU A 52 0.56 13.36 17.75
N ASP A 53 0.32 13.98 18.90
CA ASP A 53 0.17 15.43 19.01
C ASP A 53 1.51 16.00 19.48
N GLU A 54 2.20 16.73 18.60
CA GLU A 54 3.46 17.38 18.94
C GLU A 54 3.15 18.64 19.76
N VAL A 55 3.45 18.59 21.05
CA VAL A 55 3.49 19.81 21.88
C VAL A 55 4.69 20.63 21.43
N ASP A 56 4.44 21.77 20.78
CA ASP A 56 5.47 22.75 20.48
C ASP A 56 6.14 23.18 21.80
N SER A 57 7.34 22.66 22.02
CA SER A 57 8.17 22.95 23.17
C SER A 57 8.80 24.32 22.99
N SER A 58 8.00 25.37 22.83
CA SER A 58 8.47 26.75 22.83
C SER A 58 8.92 27.11 24.25
N SER A 59 10.21 26.88 24.52
CA SER A 59 10.94 27.37 25.71
C SER A 59 11.72 28.63 25.37
#